data_AF-A0A918JXK0-F1
#
_entry.id   AF-A0A918JXK0-F1
#
_cell.length_a   1.000
_cell.length_b   1.000
_cell.length_c   1.000
_cell.angle_alpha   90.00
_cell.angle_beta   90.00
_cell.angle_gamma   90.00
#
_symmetry.space_group_name_H-M   'P 1'
#
loop_
_entity.id
_entity.type
_entity.pdbx_description
1 polymer ?
#
loop_
_entity_poly.entity_id
_entity_poly.type
_entity_poly.pdbx_seq_one_letter_code
_entity_poly.pdbx_strand_id
1 'polypeptide(L)'
;MKPILYHFFTVFLYLIPFTISSQNQGKIYYKAEFIQAISDRMKDIEKTKPFLYKKSVEIDENIAFLFRDTEFILKFKNQETTFGVVPIVAHDKDRFFPMLLIMTGTNGIIYQNLKTKEYIKQEKGFGKTYLIKKEPLDWKIHNESKKIGKYMCYKATAEVINKAVLEKKIIWNTTVWFTPEIPVASGPKGYGGLPGLILEANFNDFIHFFVTKLDLSPKKEIKIKKPVKGIYISEEEFIELGKKAMENFRN
;
A
#
# COMPACT_ATOMS: atom_id res chain seq x y z
N MET A 1 28.76 -28.26 -64.32
CA MET A 1 28.57 -27.55 -63.05
C MET A 1 27.13 -27.05 -62.98
N LYS A 2 26.31 -27.54 -62.05
CA LYS A 2 24.95 -27.03 -61.77
C LYS A 2 25.01 -26.16 -60.51
N PRO A 3 24.36 -24.98 -60.45
CA PRO A 3 24.31 -24.20 -59.23
C PRO A 3 23.18 -24.70 -58.32
N ILE A 4 23.47 -24.75 -57.01
CA ILE A 4 22.52 -25.12 -55.96
C ILE A 4 21.83 -23.83 -55.49
N LEU A 5 20.51 -23.78 -55.63
CA LEU A 5 19.68 -22.65 -55.21
C LEU A 5 19.22 -22.87 -53.76
N TYR A 6 19.76 -22.12 -52.80
CA TYR A 6 19.26 -22.13 -51.41
C TYR A 6 17.97 -21.30 -51.32
N HIS A 7 16.84 -21.96 -51.10
CA HIS A 7 15.60 -21.29 -50.68
C HIS A 7 15.70 -20.92 -49.20
N PHE A 8 15.87 -19.62 -48.91
CA PHE A 8 15.69 -19.08 -47.57
C PHE A 8 14.20 -19.02 -47.25
N PHE A 9 13.75 -19.82 -46.29
CA PHE A 9 12.37 -19.82 -45.80
C PHE A 9 12.27 -18.80 -44.66
N THR A 10 11.83 -17.58 -44.96
CA THR A 10 11.62 -16.52 -43.96
C THR A 10 10.32 -16.80 -43.21
N VAL A 11 10.41 -17.29 -41.97
CA VAL A 11 9.24 -17.47 -41.10
C VAL A 11 8.82 -16.10 -40.58
N PHE A 12 7.73 -15.54 -41.13
CA PHE A 12 7.04 -14.40 -40.56
C PHE A 12 6.23 -14.88 -39.33
N LEU A 13 6.75 -14.58 -38.13
CA LEU A 13 6.02 -14.76 -36.89
C LEU A 13 4.93 -13.69 -36.80
N TYR A 14 3.71 -14.02 -37.24
CA TYR A 14 2.54 -13.15 -37.05
C TYR A 14 2.23 -13.07 -35.55
N LEU A 15 2.72 -12.01 -34.89
CA LEU A 15 2.25 -11.59 -33.58
C LEU A 15 0.77 -11.21 -33.71
N ILE A 16 -0.12 -12.14 -33.39
CA ILE A 16 -1.53 -11.84 -33.21
C ILE A 16 -1.60 -10.76 -32.13
N PRO A 17 -2.15 -9.56 -32.40
CA PRO A 17 -2.34 -8.57 -31.36
C PRO A 17 -3.35 -9.15 -30.38
N PHE A 18 -2.84 -9.63 -29.23
CA PHE A 18 -3.67 -9.96 -28.09
C PHE A 18 -4.38 -8.66 -27.73
N THR A 19 -5.67 -8.57 -28.06
CA THR A 19 -6.51 -7.47 -27.62
C THR A 19 -6.73 -7.68 -26.13
N ILE A 20 -5.72 -7.30 -25.34
CA ILE A 20 -5.86 -7.11 -23.90
C ILE A 20 -6.93 -6.05 -23.79
N SER A 21 -8.15 -6.47 -23.45
CA SER A 21 -9.19 -5.56 -23.03
C SER A 21 -8.62 -4.84 -21.81
N SER A 22 -8.09 -3.64 -22.03
CA SER A 22 -7.46 -2.87 -20.97
C SER A 22 -8.51 -2.68 -19.90
N GLN A 23 -8.25 -3.25 -18.71
CA GLN A 23 -9.08 -3.04 -17.54
C GLN A 23 -8.95 -1.57 -17.17
N ASN A 24 -9.84 -0.74 -17.69
CA ASN A 24 -9.66 0.70 -17.60
C ASN A 24 -10.22 1.30 -16.30
N GLN A 25 -10.89 0.50 -15.46
CA GLN A 25 -11.35 0.90 -14.14
C GLN A 25 -11.59 -0.33 -13.26
N GLY A 26 -11.55 -0.15 -11.95
CA GLY A 26 -11.90 -1.21 -11.01
C GLY A 26 -11.78 -0.80 -9.55
N LYS A 27 -12.31 -1.66 -8.68
CA LYS A 27 -12.24 -1.54 -7.22
C LYS A 27 -11.65 -2.81 -6.64
N ILE A 28 -10.59 -2.66 -5.87
CA ILE A 28 -9.93 -3.74 -5.17
C ILE A 28 -10.14 -3.52 -3.68
N TYR A 29 -10.68 -4.52 -3.01
CA TYR A 29 -10.97 -4.50 -1.59
C TYR A 29 -9.93 -5.32 -0.86
N TYR A 30 -9.39 -4.74 0.20
CA TYR A 30 -8.38 -5.37 1.05
C TYR A 30 -8.89 -5.42 2.48
N LYS A 31 -8.47 -6.47 3.20
CA LYS A 31 -8.42 -6.46 4.65
C LYS A 31 -6.97 -6.38 5.11
N ALA A 32 -6.79 -6.04 6.38
CA ALA A 32 -5.49 -6.05 7.01
C ALA A 32 -5.56 -6.72 8.38
N GLU A 33 -4.43 -7.23 8.84
CA GLU A 33 -4.30 -7.87 10.14
C GLU A 33 -2.86 -7.74 10.66
N PHE A 34 -2.66 -8.08 11.93
CA PHE A 34 -1.32 -8.22 12.49
C PHE A 34 -0.68 -9.54 12.07
N ILE A 35 0.60 -9.47 11.69
CA ILE A 35 1.46 -10.66 11.58
C ILE A 35 2.06 -10.98 12.94
N GLN A 36 2.56 -9.95 13.63
CA GLN A 36 3.00 -10.00 15.01
C GLN A 36 2.31 -8.88 15.76
N ALA A 37 1.68 -9.22 16.89
CA ALA A 37 1.01 -8.26 17.73
C ALA A 37 2.02 -7.28 18.36
N ILE A 38 1.54 -6.13 18.84
CA ILE A 38 2.39 -5.15 19.54
C ILE A 38 2.94 -5.78 20.82
N SER A 39 2.13 -6.56 21.54
CA SER A 39 2.53 -7.30 22.73
C SER A 39 3.66 -8.29 22.45
N ASP A 40 3.63 -8.98 21.32
CA ASP A 40 4.68 -9.94 20.94
C ASP A 40 6.03 -9.25 20.78
N ARG A 41 6.02 -8.05 20.21
CA ARG A 41 7.21 -7.19 20.03
C ARG A 41 7.72 -6.55 21.31
N MET A 42 6.93 -6.59 22.38
CA MET A 42 7.21 -5.99 23.69
C MET A 42 7.37 -7.05 24.79
N LYS A 43 7.49 -8.33 24.42
CA LYS A 43 7.57 -9.45 25.38
C LYS A 43 8.81 -9.38 26.28
N ASP A 44 9.89 -8.78 25.81
CA ASP A 44 11.12 -8.55 26.56
C ASP A 44 10.89 -7.64 27.79
N ILE A 45 9.95 -6.71 27.72
CA ILE A 45 9.62 -5.80 28.82
C ILE A 45 8.46 -6.28 29.71
N GLU A 46 7.90 -7.46 29.46
CA GLU A 46 6.77 -8.01 30.23
C GLU A 46 7.06 -7.99 31.74
N LYS A 47 8.25 -8.45 32.14
CA LYS A 47 8.67 -8.51 33.55
C LYS A 47 9.12 -7.16 34.10
N THR A 48 9.77 -6.33 33.28
CA THR A 48 10.39 -5.08 33.73
C THR A 48 9.41 -3.90 33.72
N LYS A 49 8.40 -3.94 32.85
CA LYS A 49 7.37 -2.91 32.68
C LYS A 49 5.98 -3.54 32.45
N PRO A 50 5.46 -4.33 33.41
CA PRO A 50 4.23 -5.11 33.24
C PRO A 50 3.01 -4.26 32.90
N PHE A 51 2.93 -3.02 33.40
CA PHE A 51 1.86 -2.09 33.05
C PHE A 51 1.85 -1.73 31.55
N LEU A 52 3.01 -1.46 30.95
CA LEU A 52 3.12 -1.14 29.53
C LEU A 52 2.81 -2.35 28.66
N TYR A 53 3.27 -3.53 29.07
CA TYR A 53 2.95 -4.78 28.37
C TYR A 53 1.44 -5.09 28.42
N LYS A 54 0.79 -4.96 29.58
CA LYS A 54 -0.67 -5.14 29.68
C LYS A 54 -1.43 -4.18 28.77
N LYS A 55 -0.95 -2.93 28.66
CA LYS A 55 -1.52 -1.93 27.76
C LYS A 55 -1.32 -2.27 26.29
N SER A 56 -0.19 -2.88 25.89
CA SER A 56 -0.02 -3.33 24.50
C SER A 56 -0.97 -4.46 24.14
N VAL A 57 -1.21 -5.42 25.06
CA VAL A 57 -2.23 -6.47 24.87
C VAL A 57 -3.63 -5.87 24.69
N GLU A 58 -4.02 -4.88 25.50
CA GLU A 58 -5.31 -4.16 25.33
C GLU A 58 -5.39 -3.50 23.94
N ILE A 59 -4.31 -2.86 23.48
CA ILE A 59 -4.26 -2.25 22.15
C ILE A 59 -4.44 -3.33 21.06
N ASP A 60 -3.78 -4.46 21.20
CA ASP A 60 -3.86 -5.55 20.21
C ASP A 60 -5.28 -6.09 20.07
N GLU A 61 -5.99 -6.33 21.18
CA GLU A 61 -7.38 -6.77 21.16
C GLU A 61 -8.30 -5.76 20.46
N ASN A 62 -8.17 -4.47 20.80
CA ASN A 62 -8.99 -3.42 20.21
C ASN A 62 -8.69 -3.22 18.72
N ILE A 63 -7.42 -3.23 18.32
CA ILE A 63 -7.04 -3.09 16.92
C ILE A 63 -7.42 -4.33 16.10
N ALA A 64 -7.30 -5.54 16.66
CA ALA A 64 -7.76 -6.77 16.01
C ALA A 64 -9.27 -6.76 15.77
N PHE A 65 -10.05 -6.25 16.71
CA PHE A 65 -11.48 -6.01 16.52
C PHE A 65 -11.74 -5.03 15.36
N LEU A 66 -11.04 -3.89 15.35
CA LEU A 66 -11.19 -2.91 14.28
C LEU A 66 -10.76 -3.46 12.90
N PHE A 67 -9.71 -4.27 12.82
CA PHE A 67 -9.28 -4.92 11.58
C PHE A 67 -10.35 -5.86 11.00
N ARG A 68 -11.09 -6.57 11.85
CA ARG A 68 -12.17 -7.47 11.42
C ARG A 68 -13.23 -6.71 10.63
N ASP A 69 -13.60 -5.54 11.14
CA ASP A 69 -14.70 -4.75 10.63
C ASP A 69 -14.23 -3.75 9.57
N THR A 70 -12.94 -3.36 9.58
CA THR A 70 -12.37 -2.38 8.64
C THR A 70 -11.99 -2.99 7.29
N GLU A 71 -12.54 -2.42 6.22
CA GLU A 71 -12.14 -2.69 4.84
C GLU A 71 -11.44 -1.49 4.21
N PHE A 72 -10.44 -1.78 3.40
CA PHE A 72 -9.72 -0.80 2.61
C PHE A 72 -10.05 -0.98 1.14
N ILE A 73 -10.00 0.11 0.39
CA ILE A 73 -10.35 0.10 -1.02
C ILE A 73 -9.33 0.85 -1.85
N LEU A 74 -8.80 0.18 -2.87
CA LEU A 74 -8.11 0.78 -3.99
C LEU A 74 -9.10 0.95 -5.13
N LYS A 75 -9.28 2.18 -5.61
CA LYS A 75 -10.04 2.45 -6.84
C LYS A 75 -9.06 2.89 -7.91
N PHE A 76 -9.17 2.33 -9.10
CA PHE A 76 -8.41 2.80 -10.25
C PHE A 76 -9.33 3.13 -11.41
N LYS A 77 -8.90 4.10 -12.22
CA LYS A 77 -9.47 4.40 -13.52
C LYS A 77 -8.39 5.02 -14.40
N ASN A 78 -8.21 4.49 -15.60
CA ASN A 78 -7.04 4.76 -16.43
C ASN A 78 -5.76 4.57 -15.59
N GLN A 79 -4.85 5.53 -15.65
CA GLN A 79 -3.60 5.55 -14.89
C GLN A 79 -3.74 6.29 -13.54
N GLU A 80 -4.95 6.51 -13.02
CA GLU A 80 -5.16 7.19 -11.74
C GLU A 80 -5.71 6.22 -10.70
N THR A 81 -5.22 6.33 -9.47
CA THR A 81 -5.64 5.47 -8.36
C THR A 81 -5.92 6.28 -7.10
N THR A 82 -6.78 5.73 -6.23
CA THR A 82 -6.96 6.20 -4.85
C THR A 82 -6.98 5.02 -3.89
N PHE A 83 -6.43 5.21 -2.69
CA PHE A 83 -6.47 4.22 -1.60
C PHE A 83 -6.91 4.86 -0.29
N GLY A 84 -7.72 4.14 0.49
CA GLY A 84 -8.22 4.56 1.79
C GLY A 84 -9.19 3.56 2.41
N VAL A 85 -9.87 3.94 3.49
CA VAL A 85 -10.91 3.13 4.14
C VAL A 85 -12.22 3.21 3.36
N VAL A 86 -12.99 2.12 3.34
CA VAL A 86 -14.36 2.13 2.81
C VAL A 86 -15.24 3.01 3.71
N PRO A 87 -15.87 4.09 3.20
CA PRO A 87 -16.53 5.08 4.06
C PRO A 87 -17.62 4.55 5.00
N ILE A 88 -18.38 3.53 4.59
CA ILE A 88 -19.47 2.96 5.40
C ILE A 88 -18.96 2.17 6.62
N VAL A 89 -17.67 1.86 6.62
CA VAL A 89 -16.99 1.02 7.62
C VAL A 89 -16.16 1.88 8.59
N ALA A 90 -16.14 3.20 8.43
CA ALA A 90 -15.36 4.07 9.31
C ALA A 90 -15.86 4.02 10.77
N HIS A 91 -14.96 3.75 11.72
CA HIS A 91 -15.25 3.67 13.15
C HIS A 91 -14.91 4.99 13.86
N ASP A 92 -15.42 6.12 13.37
CA ASP A 92 -15.00 7.47 13.79
C ASP A 92 -15.20 7.78 15.30
N LYS A 93 -16.00 6.99 16.02
CA LYS A 93 -16.21 7.10 17.47
C LYS A 93 -15.27 6.24 18.31
N ASP A 94 -14.59 5.27 17.69
CA ASP A 94 -13.69 4.36 18.39
C ASP A 94 -12.34 5.06 18.65
N ARG A 95 -11.90 5.04 19.92
CA ARG A 95 -10.68 5.72 20.37
C ARG A 95 -9.39 5.15 19.78
N PHE A 96 -9.40 3.90 19.29
CA PHE A 96 -8.26 3.23 18.67
C PHE A 96 -8.29 3.34 17.14
N PHE A 97 -9.41 3.77 16.54
CA PHE A 97 -9.51 3.93 15.09
C PHE A 97 -8.48 4.91 14.49
N PRO A 98 -8.17 6.08 15.11
CA PRO A 98 -7.07 6.92 14.63
C PRO A 98 -5.71 6.20 14.61
N MET A 99 -5.46 5.32 15.59
CA MET A 99 -4.23 4.52 15.65
C MET A 99 -4.20 3.51 14.49
N LEU A 100 -5.31 2.82 14.23
CA LEU A 100 -5.46 1.94 13.07
C LEU A 100 -5.12 2.69 11.77
N LEU A 101 -5.74 3.86 11.53
CA LEU A 101 -5.53 4.67 10.32
C LEU A 101 -4.06 5.07 10.11
N ILE A 102 -3.36 5.41 11.19
CA ILE A 102 -1.93 5.74 11.13
C ILE A 102 -1.11 4.50 10.73
N MET A 103 -1.36 3.36 11.39
CA MET A 103 -0.66 2.11 11.17
C MET A 103 -0.83 1.59 9.72
N THR A 104 -2.06 1.64 9.22
CA THR A 104 -2.44 1.23 7.87
C THR A 104 -2.16 2.30 6.82
N GLY A 105 -1.58 3.44 7.20
CA GLY A 105 -1.28 4.55 6.28
C GLY A 105 -2.52 5.22 5.67
N THR A 106 -3.72 4.97 6.21
CA THR A 106 -5.01 5.47 5.71
C THR A 106 -5.57 6.63 6.51
N ASN A 107 -4.74 7.32 7.32
CA ASN A 107 -5.08 8.63 7.84
C ASN A 107 -5.14 9.63 6.67
N GLY A 108 -6.34 9.78 6.10
CA GLY A 108 -6.57 10.55 4.88
C GLY A 108 -6.70 9.70 3.62
N ILE A 109 -6.48 10.31 2.46
CA ILE A 109 -6.63 9.66 1.15
C ILE A 109 -5.30 9.68 0.41
N ILE A 110 -4.92 8.54 -0.16
CA ILE A 110 -3.77 8.43 -1.05
C ILE A 110 -4.27 8.50 -2.49
N TYR A 111 -3.63 9.31 -3.31
CA TYR A 111 -3.84 9.44 -4.74
C TYR A 111 -2.52 9.16 -5.47
N GLN A 112 -2.59 8.45 -6.59
CA GLN A 112 -1.44 8.28 -7.47
C GLN A 112 -1.83 8.47 -8.93
N ASN A 113 -0.91 9.03 -9.71
CA ASN A 113 -0.96 9.01 -11.16
C ASN A 113 0.20 8.15 -11.67
N LEU A 114 -0.13 6.98 -12.19
CA LEU A 114 0.83 5.96 -12.65
C LEU A 114 1.55 6.38 -13.94
N LYS A 115 0.97 7.31 -14.72
CA LYS A 115 1.59 7.84 -15.93
C LYS A 115 2.68 8.86 -15.59
N THR A 116 2.38 9.79 -14.68
CA THR A 116 3.32 10.84 -14.26
C THR A 116 4.18 10.43 -13.06
N LYS A 117 3.96 9.23 -12.51
CA LYS A 117 4.58 8.73 -11.26
C LYS A 117 4.33 9.63 -10.04
N GLU A 118 3.24 10.39 -10.06
CA GLU A 118 2.88 11.28 -8.95
C GLU A 118 2.27 10.47 -7.80
N TYR A 119 2.69 10.77 -6.57
CA TYR A 119 2.09 10.28 -5.34
C TYR A 119 1.70 11.46 -4.46
N ILE A 120 0.47 11.46 -3.94
CA ILE A 120 -0.01 12.46 -2.98
C ILE A 120 -0.82 11.75 -1.88
N LYS A 121 -0.42 11.94 -0.62
CA LYS A 121 -1.26 11.63 0.53
C LYS A 121 -1.85 12.92 1.09
N GLN A 122 -3.17 13.05 1.04
CA GLN A 122 -3.88 14.15 1.69
C GLN A 122 -4.18 13.76 3.13
N GLU A 123 -3.56 14.45 4.08
CA GLU A 123 -3.68 14.13 5.52
C GLU A 123 -3.98 15.40 6.32
N LYS A 124 -4.82 15.27 7.35
CA LYS A 124 -5.04 16.33 8.34
C LYS A 124 -4.14 16.07 9.55
N GLY A 125 -3.43 17.10 9.99
CA GLY A 125 -2.56 17.05 11.16
C GLY A 125 -2.22 18.47 11.61
N PHE A 126 -1.89 18.67 12.88
CA PHE A 126 -1.39 19.95 13.40
C PHE A 126 -2.29 21.17 13.05
N GLY A 127 -3.62 20.96 13.03
CA GLY A 127 -4.60 22.00 12.69
C GLY A 127 -4.68 22.37 11.20
N LYS A 128 -3.94 21.71 10.31
CA LYS A 128 -3.87 22.00 8.88
C LYS A 128 -4.14 20.75 8.04
N THR A 129 -4.33 20.95 6.74
CA THR A 129 -4.39 19.86 5.75
C THR A 129 -3.14 19.92 4.89
N TYR A 130 -2.48 18.78 4.70
CA TYR A 130 -1.25 18.63 3.95
C TYR A 130 -1.45 17.74 2.73
N LEU A 131 -0.73 18.04 1.66
CA LEU A 131 -0.58 17.22 0.46
C LEU A 131 0.86 16.69 0.45
N ILE A 132 1.04 15.54 1.08
CA ILE A 132 2.34 14.93 1.33
C ILE A 132 2.79 14.18 0.08
N LYS A 133 3.93 14.58 -0.48
CA LYS A 133 4.56 13.88 -1.60
C LYS A 133 5.52 12.83 -1.08
N LYS A 134 5.64 11.74 -1.83
CA LYS A 134 6.55 10.63 -1.53
C LYS A 134 7.26 10.18 -2.79
N GLU A 135 8.54 9.83 -2.64
CA GLU A 135 9.32 9.25 -3.70
C GLU A 135 8.92 7.78 -3.99
N PRO A 136 9.07 7.31 -5.23
CA PRO A 136 8.90 5.90 -5.56
C PRO A 136 9.81 4.98 -4.73
N LEU A 137 9.41 3.72 -4.60
CA LEU A 137 10.20 2.71 -3.92
C LEU A 137 11.07 1.94 -4.91
N ASP A 138 12.30 1.66 -4.52
CA ASP A 138 13.20 0.77 -5.24
C ASP A 138 12.90 -0.69 -4.88
N TRP A 139 12.14 -1.34 -5.76
CA TRP A 139 11.77 -2.75 -5.62
C TRP A 139 12.86 -3.69 -6.14
N LYS A 140 13.12 -4.75 -5.37
CA LYS A 140 13.83 -5.95 -5.83
C LYS A 140 12.79 -7.02 -6.15
N ILE A 141 12.66 -7.40 -7.42
CA ILE A 141 11.77 -8.48 -7.87
C ILE A 141 12.51 -9.82 -7.73
N HIS A 142 11.82 -10.84 -7.24
CA HIS A 142 12.37 -12.17 -7.01
C HIS A 142 11.73 -13.20 -7.96
N ASN A 143 12.39 -14.35 -8.12
CA ASN A 143 11.89 -15.46 -8.96
C ASN A 143 10.79 -16.30 -8.30
N GLU A 144 10.45 -15.97 -7.06
CA GLU A 144 9.42 -16.66 -6.28
C GLU A 144 8.03 -16.28 -6.80
N SER A 145 7.19 -17.28 -7.01
CA SER A 145 5.81 -17.09 -7.45
C SER A 145 4.83 -17.93 -6.64
N LYS A 146 3.60 -17.44 -6.52
CA LYS A 146 2.48 -18.16 -5.90
C LYS A 146 1.17 -17.75 -6.54
N LYS A 147 0.13 -18.59 -6.40
CA LYS A 147 -1.23 -18.22 -6.80
C LYS A 147 -1.96 -17.52 -5.66
N ILE A 148 -2.61 -16.39 -5.96
CA ILE A 148 -3.58 -15.73 -5.06
C ILE A 148 -4.92 -15.68 -5.80
N GLY A 149 -5.87 -16.48 -5.33
CA GLY A 149 -7.08 -16.77 -6.10
C GLY A 149 -6.71 -17.41 -7.44
N LYS A 150 -7.08 -16.75 -8.55
CA LYS A 150 -6.76 -17.20 -9.91
C LYS A 150 -5.48 -16.60 -10.51
N TYR A 151 -4.89 -15.61 -9.84
CA TYR A 151 -3.79 -14.82 -10.40
C TYR A 151 -2.45 -15.43 -10.03
N MET A 152 -1.53 -15.49 -10.98
CA MET A 152 -0.13 -15.75 -10.71
C MET A 152 0.51 -14.47 -10.17
N CYS A 153 1.13 -14.58 -9.00
CA CYS A 153 1.78 -13.47 -8.32
C CYS A 153 3.27 -13.73 -8.13
N TYR A 154 4.04 -12.66 -8.19
CA TYR A 154 5.49 -12.67 -8.03
C TYR A 154 5.87 -11.85 -6.81
N LYS A 155 6.92 -12.28 -6.11
CA LYS A 155 7.41 -11.58 -4.93
C LYS A 155 8.27 -10.38 -5.31
N ALA A 156 8.09 -9.28 -4.60
CA ALA A 156 9.04 -8.17 -4.58
C ALA A 156 9.29 -7.70 -3.16
N THR A 157 10.47 -7.13 -2.92
CA THR A 157 10.84 -6.56 -1.62
C THR A 157 11.40 -5.16 -1.77
N ALA A 158 11.16 -4.28 -0.79
CA ALA A 158 11.74 -2.95 -0.72
C ALA A 158 12.11 -2.62 0.74
N GLU A 159 13.18 -1.84 0.90
CA GLU A 159 13.60 -1.29 2.20
C GLU A 159 13.08 0.15 2.32
N VAL A 160 12.35 0.43 3.40
CA VAL A 160 11.80 1.76 3.68
C VAL A 160 12.45 2.29 4.94
N ILE A 161 13.13 3.43 4.83
CA ILE A 161 13.74 4.06 6.00
C ILE A 161 12.63 4.73 6.80
N ASN A 162 12.33 4.21 7.98
CA ASN A 162 11.47 4.89 8.94
C ASN A 162 12.27 6.01 9.62
N LYS A 163 11.89 7.26 9.32
CA LYS A 163 12.48 8.47 9.89
C LYS A 163 11.66 9.07 11.05
N ALA A 164 10.54 8.43 11.40
CA ALA A 164 9.59 8.90 12.42
C ALA A 164 9.98 8.49 13.85
N VAL A 165 10.77 7.42 14.00
CA VAL A 165 11.29 7.04 15.33
C VAL A 165 12.43 7.98 15.71
N LEU A 166 12.24 8.70 16.81
CA LEU A 166 13.19 9.65 17.37
C LEU A 166 14.54 8.92 17.59
N GLU A 167 15.61 9.50 17.02
CA GLU A 167 17.03 9.16 17.23
C GLU A 167 17.62 7.95 16.50
N LYS A 168 16.83 6.97 16.02
CA LYS A 168 17.38 5.80 15.29
C LYS A 168 16.79 5.62 13.89
N LYS A 169 17.67 5.51 12.89
CA LYS A 169 17.30 5.10 11.54
C LYS A 169 16.89 3.64 11.55
N ILE A 170 15.58 3.36 11.53
CA ILE A 170 15.04 2.01 11.47
C ILE A 170 14.73 1.68 10.00
N ILE A 171 15.22 0.54 9.52
CA ILE A 171 14.89 0.04 8.19
C ILE A 171 13.68 -0.88 8.33
N TRP A 172 12.61 -0.58 7.59
CA TRP A 172 11.43 -1.42 7.48
C TRP A 172 11.50 -2.25 6.21
N ASN A 173 11.43 -3.57 6.37
CA ASN A 173 11.38 -4.50 5.24
C ASN A 173 9.93 -4.64 4.77
N THR A 174 9.69 -4.38 3.49
CA THR A 174 8.39 -4.59 2.87
C THR A 174 8.48 -5.75 1.90
N THR A 175 7.57 -6.72 2.00
CA THR A 175 7.44 -7.83 1.05
C THR A 175 6.05 -7.78 0.44
N VAL A 176 5.95 -7.88 -0.88
CA VAL A 176 4.67 -7.85 -1.59
C VAL A 176 4.57 -8.97 -2.62
N TRP A 177 3.35 -9.35 -2.95
CA TRP A 177 3.03 -10.26 -4.04
C TRP A 177 2.16 -9.51 -5.06
N PHE A 178 2.67 -9.35 -6.27
CA PHE A 178 2.01 -8.58 -7.33
C PHE A 178 1.71 -9.44 -8.56
N THR A 179 0.66 -9.11 -9.31
CA THR A 179 0.29 -9.82 -10.54
C THR A 179 0.33 -8.90 -11.77
N PRO A 180 1.07 -9.25 -12.84
CA PRO A 180 1.06 -8.51 -14.11
C PRO A 180 -0.26 -8.61 -14.88
N GLU A 181 -1.09 -9.61 -14.55
CA GLU A 181 -2.38 -9.84 -15.21
C GLU A 181 -3.38 -8.70 -14.98
N ILE A 182 -3.17 -7.90 -13.93
CA ILE A 182 -3.88 -6.63 -13.70
C ILE A 182 -2.82 -5.52 -13.79
N PRO A 183 -2.67 -4.84 -14.95
CA PRO A 183 -1.55 -3.93 -15.23
C PRO A 183 -1.73 -2.56 -14.55
N VAL A 184 -2.07 -2.55 -13.27
CA VAL A 184 -2.24 -1.36 -12.44
C VAL A 184 -1.13 -1.36 -11.39
N ALA A 185 -0.07 -0.58 -11.62
CA ALA A 185 1.14 -0.50 -10.79
C ALA A 185 0.92 0.18 -9.42
N SER A 186 -0.01 -0.34 -8.61
CA SER A 186 -0.43 0.22 -7.32
C SER A 186 -0.82 -0.90 -6.33
N GLY A 187 -1.18 -0.50 -5.11
CA GLY A 187 -1.40 -1.43 -4.00
C GLY A 187 -1.74 -0.73 -2.67
N PRO A 188 -1.85 -1.51 -1.59
CA PRO A 188 -2.09 -0.99 -0.24
C PRO A 188 -1.09 0.09 0.16
N LYS A 189 -1.54 1.08 0.94
CA LYS A 189 -0.71 2.22 1.38
C LYS A 189 -0.12 3.05 0.22
N GLY A 190 -0.62 2.87 -1.00
CA GLY A 190 -0.07 3.47 -2.22
C GLY A 190 1.30 2.92 -2.61
N TYR A 191 1.69 1.76 -2.07
CA TYR A 191 2.89 1.06 -2.53
C TYR A 191 2.59 0.55 -3.94
N GLY A 192 3.44 0.92 -4.89
CA GLY A 192 3.23 0.68 -6.32
C GLY A 192 4.53 0.77 -7.10
N GLY A 193 4.45 0.87 -8.42
CA GLY A 193 5.63 0.91 -9.30
C GLY A 193 6.14 -0.46 -9.77
N LEU A 194 5.48 -1.55 -9.37
CA LEU A 194 5.71 -2.89 -9.90
C LEU A 194 4.92 -3.09 -11.20
N PRO A 195 5.33 -4.02 -12.08
CA PRO A 195 4.61 -4.31 -13.32
C PRO A 195 3.35 -5.14 -13.03
N GLY A 196 2.40 -4.57 -12.30
CA GLY A 196 1.17 -5.23 -11.87
C GLY A 196 0.60 -4.73 -10.55
N LEU A 197 -0.62 -5.17 -10.25
CA LEU A 197 -1.33 -4.87 -9.01
C LEU A 197 -0.81 -5.71 -7.86
N ILE A 198 -0.57 -5.08 -6.71
CA ILE A 198 -0.22 -5.78 -5.46
C ILE A 198 -1.50 -6.40 -4.86
N LEU A 199 -1.52 -7.73 -4.74
CA LEU A 199 -2.64 -8.46 -4.13
C LEU A 199 -2.41 -8.79 -2.65
N GLU A 200 -1.17 -8.78 -2.21
CA GLU A 200 -0.80 -9.05 -0.83
C GLU A 200 0.45 -8.27 -0.45
N ALA A 201 0.49 -7.72 0.75
CA ALA A 201 1.62 -6.94 1.24
C ALA A 201 1.86 -7.19 2.73
N ASN A 202 3.10 -7.44 3.10
CA ASN A 202 3.59 -7.47 4.46
C ASN A 202 4.48 -6.23 4.66
N PHE A 203 4.09 -5.38 5.60
CA PHE A 203 4.85 -4.22 6.02
C PHE A 203 5.53 -4.48 7.35
N ASN A 204 6.86 -4.65 7.31
CA ASN A 204 7.75 -4.76 8.47
C ASN A 204 7.40 -5.91 9.43
N ASP A 205 6.90 -7.04 8.91
CA ASP A 205 6.40 -8.19 9.66
C ASP A 205 5.37 -7.81 10.72
N PHE A 206 4.68 -6.70 10.48
CA PHE A 206 3.76 -6.09 11.43
C PHE A 206 2.34 -6.13 10.88
N ILE A 207 2.12 -5.52 9.70
CA ILE A 207 0.80 -5.43 9.10
C ILE A 207 0.80 -6.20 7.80
N HIS A 208 -0.11 -7.17 7.71
CA HIS A 208 -0.44 -7.88 6.48
C HIS A 208 -1.66 -7.23 5.84
N PHE A 209 -1.62 -6.99 4.54
CA PHE A 209 -2.77 -6.67 3.72
C PHE A 209 -2.98 -7.79 2.71
N PHE A 210 -4.25 -8.17 2.51
CA PHE A 210 -4.63 -9.18 1.53
C PHE A 210 -5.93 -8.80 0.84
N VAL A 211 -6.03 -9.11 -0.45
CA VAL A 211 -7.25 -8.87 -1.23
C VAL A 211 -8.35 -9.83 -0.81
N THR A 212 -9.56 -9.28 -0.60
CA THR A 212 -10.78 -10.06 -0.34
C THR A 212 -11.72 -10.06 -1.54
N LYS A 213 -11.69 -9.01 -2.36
CA LYS A 213 -12.57 -8.87 -3.53
C LYS A 213 -11.96 -8.00 -4.62
N LEU A 214 -12.11 -8.43 -5.87
CA LEU A 214 -11.77 -7.65 -7.06
C LEU A 214 -13.03 -7.40 -7.88
N ASP A 215 -13.42 -6.14 -8.02
CA ASP A 215 -14.48 -5.68 -8.94
C ASP A 215 -13.82 -4.94 -10.10
N LEU A 216 -13.41 -5.71 -11.11
CA LEU A 216 -12.65 -5.20 -12.26
C LEU A 216 -13.55 -4.64 -13.37
N SER A 217 -14.84 -5.01 -13.39
CA SER A 217 -15.80 -4.53 -14.41
C SER A 217 -17.01 -3.87 -13.74
N PRO A 218 -16.81 -2.78 -12.98
CA PRO A 218 -17.89 -2.13 -12.27
C PRO A 218 -18.90 -1.53 -13.26
N LYS A 219 -20.20 -1.79 -13.04
CA LYS A 219 -21.29 -1.24 -13.87
C LYS A 219 -21.35 0.29 -13.83
N LYS A 220 -21.00 0.88 -12.68
CA LYS A 220 -20.97 2.33 -12.47
C LYS A 220 -19.57 2.85 -12.70
N GLU A 221 -19.48 3.90 -13.51
CA GLU A 221 -18.24 4.60 -13.77
C GLU A 221 -17.59 5.10 -12.47
N ILE A 222 -16.31 4.77 -12.29
CA ILE A 222 -15.51 5.27 -11.18
C ILE A 222 -15.09 6.72 -11.45
N LYS A 223 -15.16 7.57 -10.43
CA LYS A 223 -14.61 8.92 -10.45
C LYS A 223 -13.42 8.97 -9.50
N ILE A 224 -12.24 9.25 -10.05
CA ILE A 224 -11.04 9.56 -9.30
C ILE A 224 -10.93 11.08 -9.20
N LYS A 225 -10.68 11.60 -8.00
CA LYS A 225 -10.48 13.02 -7.75
C LYS A 225 -9.11 13.23 -7.13
N LYS A 226 -8.22 13.90 -7.83
CA LYS A 226 -6.95 14.35 -7.28
C LYS A 226 -7.20 15.34 -6.13
N PRO A 227 -6.59 15.14 -4.95
CA PRO A 227 -6.69 16.11 -3.86
C PRO A 227 -5.88 17.37 -4.22
N VAL A 228 -6.54 18.53 -4.15
CA VAL A 228 -5.93 19.84 -4.44
C VAL A 228 -5.92 20.80 -3.24
N LYS A 229 -6.64 20.43 -2.17
CA LYS A 229 -6.75 21.24 -0.94
C LYS A 229 -5.68 20.83 0.07
N GLY A 230 -4.78 21.73 0.40
CA GLY A 230 -3.79 21.53 1.47
C GLY A 230 -2.44 22.16 1.11
N ILE A 231 -1.55 22.16 2.09
CA ILE A 231 -0.18 22.65 1.94
C ILE A 231 0.68 21.52 1.38
N TYR A 232 1.32 21.74 0.24
CA TYR A 232 2.29 20.79 -0.31
C TYR A 232 3.51 20.70 0.60
N ILE A 233 3.92 19.47 0.90
CA ILE A 233 5.03 19.18 1.80
C ILE A 233 5.64 17.83 1.42
N SER A 234 6.94 17.63 1.66
CA SER A 234 7.58 16.32 1.56
C SER A 234 7.22 15.42 2.75
N GLU A 235 7.40 14.09 2.59
CA GLU A 235 7.26 13.14 3.70
C GLU A 235 8.25 13.48 4.84
N GLU A 236 9.48 13.90 4.50
CA GLU A 236 10.49 14.35 5.45
C GLU A 236 10.04 15.56 6.27
N GLU A 237 9.62 16.64 5.61
CA GLU A 237 9.18 17.86 6.30
C GLU A 237 7.94 17.59 7.17
N PHE A 238 7.02 16.73 6.72
CA PHE A 238 5.86 16.35 7.51
C PHE A 238 6.26 15.56 8.77
N ILE A 239 7.23 14.66 8.66
CA ILE A 239 7.80 13.95 9.81
C ILE A 239 8.46 14.92 10.80
N GLU A 240 9.22 15.90 10.31
CA GLU A 240 9.86 16.91 11.16
C GLU A 240 8.84 17.79 11.90
N LEU A 241 7.70 18.11 11.28
CA LEU A 241 6.59 18.78 11.98
C LEU A 241 6.05 17.93 13.14
N GLY A 242 5.92 16.62 12.93
CA GLY A 242 5.52 15.69 13.98
C GLY A 242 6.50 15.62 15.14
N LYS A 243 7.81 15.61 14.84
CA LYS A 243 8.86 15.63 15.88
C LYS A 243 8.80 16.89 16.73
N LYS A 244 8.75 18.06 16.09
CA LYS A 244 8.65 19.36 16.79
C LYS A 244 7.39 19.45 17.64
N ALA A 245 6.26 18.94 17.15
CA ALA A 245 5.03 18.89 17.92
C ALA A 245 5.20 18.03 19.18
N MET A 246 5.79 16.83 19.06
CA MET A 246 6.03 15.94 20.20
C MET A 246 7.00 16.52 21.23
N GLU A 247 8.04 17.23 20.80
CA GLU A 247 8.96 17.94 21.70
C GLU A 247 8.23 19.03 22.49
N ASN A 248 7.39 19.83 21.84
CA ASN A 248 6.60 20.87 22.50
C ASN A 248 5.55 20.32 23.49
N PHE A 249 5.09 19.08 23.33
CA PHE A 249 4.21 18.41 24.30
C PHE A 249 4.95 17.83 25.51
N ARG A 250 6.28 17.67 25.42
CA ARG A 250 7.12 17.12 26.50
C ARG A 250 7.68 18.20 27.42
N ASN A 251 7.72 19.45 26.97
CA ASN A 251 8.12 20.64 27.72
C ASN A 251 6.89 21.32 28.34
#